data_AF-A0A6G5A287-F1
#
_entry.id   AF-A0A6G5A287-F1
#
_cell.length_a   1.000
_cell.length_b   1.000
_cell.length_c   1.000
_cell.angle_alpha   90.00
_cell.angle_beta   90.00
_cell.angle_gamma   90.00
#
_symmetry.space_group_name_H-M   'P 1'
#
loop_
_entity.id
_entity.type
_entity.pdbx_description
1 polymer ?
#
loop_
_entity_poly.entity_id
_entity_poly.type
_entity_poly.pdbx_seq_one_letter_code
_entity_poly.pdbx_strand_id
1 'polypeptide(L)'
;MTGTTVHFGSTTLSDALRLLVLWKYGGVYADMDVLTLKSFDELRNVVSRELFPDVGNSVLVFDRGHPFLLRCLEEFSRTYKSHKWAHNGPRLLERVLSWFCPRNLLGKVPLVECSGITVLPGTAFYPINYMEWQKAFRRNHTASVLRAATDSYAIHLWNSYSRTTAVERGSAYDLLRKKLCPITSRLTKNSGRNNSVDR
;
A
#
# COMPACT_ATOMS: atom_id res chain seq x y z
N MET A 1 9.16 24.85 -28.55
CA MET A 1 8.97 23.68 -27.68
C MET A 1 7.48 23.48 -27.50
N THR A 2 6.88 22.56 -28.24
CA THR A 2 5.47 22.20 -28.09
C THR A 2 5.33 21.32 -26.85
N GLY A 3 4.77 21.87 -25.78
CA GLY A 3 4.50 21.11 -24.56
C GLY A 3 3.40 20.09 -24.84
N THR A 4 3.77 18.82 -24.89
CA THR A 4 2.79 17.73 -24.96
C THR A 4 2.09 17.63 -23.61
N THR A 5 0.81 17.98 -23.55
CA THR A 5 -0.01 17.80 -22.35
C THR A 5 -0.18 16.30 -22.08
N VAL A 6 0.47 15.79 -21.02
CA VAL A 6 0.31 14.40 -20.59
C VAL A 6 -0.91 14.34 -19.67
N HIS A 7 -1.97 13.67 -20.14
CA HIS A 7 -3.11 13.34 -19.29
C HIS A 7 -2.78 12.12 -18.42
N PHE A 8 -2.69 12.32 -17.11
CA PHE A 8 -2.56 11.25 -16.12
C PHE A 8 -3.97 10.83 -15.66
N GLY A 9 -4.29 9.54 -15.76
CA GLY A 9 -5.42 8.99 -14.99
C GLY A 9 -5.18 9.17 -13.49
N SER A 10 -6.23 9.23 -12.68
CA SER A 10 -6.12 9.52 -11.23
C SER A 10 -5.16 8.58 -10.49
N THR A 11 -5.14 7.29 -10.85
CA THR A 11 -4.22 6.28 -10.30
C THR A 11 -2.77 6.59 -10.66
N THR A 12 -2.53 6.99 -11.91
CA THR A 12 -1.20 7.24 -12.42
C THR A 12 -0.62 8.55 -11.87
N LEU A 13 -1.48 9.55 -11.62
CA LEU A 13 -1.09 10.75 -10.90
C LEU A 13 -0.69 10.42 -9.45
N SER A 14 -1.45 9.57 -8.76
CA SER A 14 -1.07 9.08 -7.43
C SER A 14 0.28 8.35 -7.45
N ASP A 15 0.54 7.54 -8.49
CA ASP A 15 1.83 6.86 -8.66
C ASP A 15 3.02 7.82 -8.76
N ALA A 16 2.88 8.90 -9.54
CA ALA A 16 3.92 9.92 -9.63
C ALA A 16 4.06 10.70 -8.32
N LEU A 17 2.94 11.12 -7.73
CA LEU A 17 2.91 11.97 -6.55
C LEU A 17 3.55 11.31 -5.35
N ARG A 18 3.30 10.01 -5.11
CA ARG A 18 3.89 9.33 -3.95
C ARG A 18 5.41 9.29 -4.01
N LEU A 19 5.97 9.06 -5.20
CA LEU A 19 7.41 9.06 -5.42
C LEU A 19 7.98 10.47 -5.25
N LEU A 20 7.31 11.47 -5.82
CA LEU A 20 7.77 12.87 -5.77
C LEU A 20 7.74 13.43 -4.34
N VAL A 21 6.66 13.17 -3.61
CA VAL A 21 6.51 13.61 -2.21
C VAL A 21 7.58 12.98 -1.34
N LEU A 22 7.77 11.66 -1.44
CA LEU A 22 8.81 10.97 -0.68
C LEU A 22 10.23 11.44 -1.06
N TRP A 23 10.52 11.63 -2.35
CA TRP A 23 11.84 12.09 -2.74
C TRP A 23 12.11 13.50 -2.20
N LYS A 24 11.10 14.38 -2.26
CA LYS A 24 11.25 15.78 -1.85
C LYS A 24 11.30 15.96 -0.34
N TYR A 25 10.52 15.19 0.42
CA TYR A 25 10.32 15.42 1.87
C TYR A 25 10.75 14.25 2.75
N GLY A 26 10.90 13.05 2.19
CA GLY A 26 11.08 11.83 2.96
C GLY A 26 9.83 11.43 3.74
N GLY A 27 10.02 10.51 4.69
CA GLY A 27 8.97 10.04 5.59
C GLY A 27 8.22 8.85 5.03
N VAL A 28 6.91 8.83 5.30
CA VAL A 28 6.01 7.71 4.99
C VAL A 28 4.99 8.14 3.95
N TYR A 29 4.80 7.30 2.94
CA TYR A 29 3.59 7.29 2.13
C TYR A 29 2.79 6.02 2.44
N ALA A 30 1.47 6.16 2.56
CA ALA A 30 0.54 5.04 2.62
C ALA A 30 -0.72 5.35 1.80
N ASP A 31 -1.25 4.35 1.09
CA ASP A 31 -2.54 4.48 0.41
C ASP A 31 -3.68 4.64 1.42
N MET A 32 -4.77 5.28 1.01
CA MET A 32 -5.91 5.57 1.90
C MET A 32 -6.69 4.33 2.35
N ASP A 33 -6.49 3.20 1.67
CA ASP A 33 -7.02 1.89 1.99
C ASP A 33 -5.99 1.00 2.72
N VAL A 34 -4.97 1.60 3.33
CA VAL A 34 -4.07 0.97 4.29
C VAL A 34 -4.56 1.25 5.72
N LEU A 35 -4.82 0.18 6.48
CA LEU A 35 -5.07 0.28 7.91
C LEU A 35 -3.77 0.09 8.69
N THR A 36 -3.28 1.14 9.32
CA THR A 36 -2.04 1.14 10.12
C THR A 36 -2.28 0.48 11.48
N LEU A 37 -1.53 -0.58 11.79
CA LEU A 37 -1.64 -1.37 13.01
C LEU A 37 -0.57 -1.04 14.06
N LYS A 38 0.64 -0.69 13.60
CA LYS A 38 1.80 -0.32 14.42
C LYS A 38 2.47 0.92 13.85
N SER A 39 3.26 1.61 14.67
CA SER A 39 4.04 2.76 14.19
C SER A 39 5.06 2.34 13.13
N PHE A 40 5.35 3.23 12.18
CA PHE A 40 6.39 3.03 11.17
C PHE A 40 7.71 3.72 11.55
N ASP A 41 7.83 4.28 12.76
CA ASP A 41 8.99 5.10 13.19
C ASP A 41 10.33 4.34 13.11
N GLU A 42 10.30 3.02 13.27
CA GLU A 42 11.50 2.17 13.20
C GLU A 42 11.86 1.75 11.76
N LEU A 43 11.02 2.09 10.78
CA LEU A 43 11.24 1.74 9.38
C LEU A 43 11.98 2.84 8.65
N ARG A 44 12.97 2.45 7.84
CA ARG A 44 13.76 3.38 7.04
C ARG A 44 14.18 2.77 5.71
N ASN A 45 13.94 3.49 4.62
CA ASN A 45 14.25 3.08 3.24
C ASN A 45 13.71 1.68 2.90
N VAL A 46 12.42 1.46 3.15
CA VAL A 46 11.76 0.17 3.00
C VAL A 46 10.75 0.14 1.86
N VAL A 47 10.71 -1.01 1.21
CA VAL A 47 9.58 -1.50 0.39
C VAL A 47 9.14 -2.84 0.95
N SER A 48 7.94 -3.31 0.60
CA SER A 48 7.47 -4.65 1.00
C SER A 48 7.05 -5.46 -0.20
N ARG A 49 7.25 -6.78 -0.11
CA ARG A 49 6.69 -7.73 -1.07
C ARG A 49 5.16 -7.75 -0.95
N GLU A 50 4.44 -7.88 -2.05
CA GLU A 50 2.97 -8.06 -2.02
C GLU A 50 2.61 -9.52 -2.36
N LEU A 51 2.98 -9.98 -3.55
CA LEU A 51 2.90 -11.37 -3.98
C LEU A 51 4.15 -11.70 -4.76
N PHE A 52 4.96 -12.68 -4.34
CA PHE A 52 6.21 -13.02 -5.04
C PHE A 52 6.02 -13.18 -6.56
N PRO A 53 6.89 -12.58 -7.41
CA PRO A 53 8.08 -11.76 -7.11
C PRO A 53 7.82 -10.28 -6.83
N ASP A 54 6.56 -9.88 -6.74
CA ASP A 54 6.11 -8.50 -6.80
C ASP A 54 6.32 -7.74 -5.49
N VAL A 55 6.71 -6.48 -5.62
CA VAL A 55 6.71 -5.52 -4.51
C VAL A 55 5.49 -4.62 -4.61
N GLY A 56 4.90 -4.34 -3.46
CA GLY A 56 3.79 -3.41 -3.38
C GLY A 56 4.28 -1.97 -3.31
N ASN A 57 3.40 -1.04 -3.68
CA ASN A 57 3.62 0.40 -3.66
C ASN A 57 2.63 1.14 -2.74
N SER A 58 1.83 0.40 -1.96
CA SER A 58 0.80 0.99 -1.09
C SER A 58 1.35 1.51 0.23
N VAL A 59 2.54 1.08 0.66
CA VAL A 59 3.30 1.70 1.75
C VAL A 59 4.76 1.79 1.33
N LEU A 60 5.34 2.98 1.49
CA LEU A 60 6.74 3.27 1.18
C LEU A 60 7.31 4.16 2.28
N VAL A 61 8.48 3.82 2.83
CA VAL A 61 9.14 4.62 3.87
C VAL A 61 10.56 4.93 3.42
N PHE A 62 10.90 6.20 3.24
CA PHE A 62 12.19 6.59 2.69
C PHE A 62 12.69 7.89 3.26
N ASP A 63 14.02 7.99 3.37
CA ASP A 63 14.67 9.26 3.63
C ASP A 63 14.48 10.22 2.45
N ARG A 64 14.48 11.51 2.78
CA ARG A 64 14.49 12.58 1.79
C ARG A 64 15.68 12.41 0.85
N GLY A 65 15.43 12.54 -0.46
CA GLY A 65 16.47 12.53 -1.49
C GLY A 65 17.06 11.15 -1.78
N HIS A 66 16.47 10.06 -1.28
CA HIS A 66 17.03 8.72 -1.48
C HIS A 66 17.22 8.38 -2.98
N PRO A 67 18.40 7.88 -3.42
CA PRO A 67 18.70 7.64 -4.84
C PRO A 67 17.73 6.69 -5.54
N PHE A 68 17.20 5.70 -4.82
CA PHE A 68 16.14 4.81 -5.33
C PHE A 68 14.94 5.59 -5.87
N LEU A 69 14.44 6.56 -5.10
CA LEU A 69 13.26 7.34 -5.48
C LEU A 69 13.55 8.24 -6.69
N LEU A 70 14.75 8.82 -6.76
CA LEU A 70 15.17 9.58 -7.93
C LEU A 70 15.17 8.71 -9.20
N ARG A 71 15.74 7.51 -9.11
CA ARG A 71 15.70 6.53 -10.21
C ARG A 71 14.28 6.11 -10.57
N CYS A 72 13.39 5.96 -9.59
CA CYS A 72 11.97 5.71 -9.85
C CYS A 72 11.31 6.87 -10.61
N LEU A 73 11.59 8.12 -10.25
CA LEU A 73 11.05 9.29 -10.95
C LEU A 73 11.58 9.39 -12.40
N GLU A 74 12.87 9.13 -12.60
CA GLU A 74 13.49 9.07 -13.94
C GLU A 74 12.86 7.96 -14.80
N GLU A 75 12.73 6.75 -14.25
CA GLU A 75 12.10 5.61 -14.92
C GLU A 75 10.63 5.89 -15.24
N PHE A 76 9.91 6.56 -14.33
CA PHE A 76 8.51 6.94 -14.51
C PHE A 76 8.36 7.86 -15.71
N SER A 77 9.21 8.90 -15.80
CA SER A 77 9.20 9.85 -16.90
C SER A 77 9.54 9.20 -18.24
N ARG A 78 10.52 8.30 -18.27
CA ARG A 78 11.02 7.68 -19.51
C ARG A 78 10.12 6.57 -20.05
N THR A 79 9.49 5.79 -19.17
CA THR A 79 8.82 4.53 -19.55
C THR A 79 7.31 4.58 -19.37
N TYR A 80 6.75 5.77 -19.11
CA TYR A 80 5.34 5.99 -18.85
C TYR A 80 4.40 5.25 -19.80
N LYS A 81 3.41 4.52 -19.24
CA LYS A 81 2.33 3.89 -20.01
C LYS A 81 0.98 4.19 -19.38
N SER A 82 0.23 5.10 -19.98
CA SER A 82 -1.10 5.53 -19.47
C SER A 82 -2.12 4.40 -19.35
N HIS A 83 -2.03 3.37 -20.20
CA HIS A 83 -3.00 2.27 -20.28
C HIS A 83 -2.63 1.03 -19.44
N LYS A 84 -1.47 1.02 -18.77
CA LYS A 84 -1.03 -0.13 -17.95
C LYS A 84 -0.92 0.27 -16.49
N TRP A 85 -1.95 -0.09 -15.70
CA TRP A 85 -2.07 0.30 -14.30
C TRP A 85 -0.82 -0.03 -13.47
N ALA A 86 -0.34 -1.29 -13.50
CA ALA A 86 0.78 -1.72 -12.67
C ALA A 86 2.15 -1.23 -13.17
N HIS A 87 2.23 -0.79 -14.45
CA HIS A 87 3.49 -0.48 -15.12
C HIS A 87 4.22 0.72 -14.49
N ASN A 88 3.45 1.72 -14.05
CA ASN A 88 3.95 2.97 -13.47
C ASN A 88 4.02 2.93 -11.93
N GLY A 89 3.36 1.97 -11.29
CA GLY A 89 3.35 1.76 -9.85
C GLY A 89 4.26 0.60 -9.42
N PRO A 90 3.72 -0.55 -8.98
CA PRO A 90 4.51 -1.63 -8.38
C PRO A 90 5.56 -2.21 -9.35
N ARG A 91 5.24 -2.37 -10.64
CA ARG A 91 6.22 -2.91 -11.62
C ARG A 91 7.35 -1.93 -11.92
N LEU A 92 7.12 -0.64 -11.72
CA LEU A 92 8.20 0.33 -11.82
C LEU A 92 9.18 0.16 -10.67
N LEU A 93 8.68 0.00 -9.44
CA LEU A 93 9.51 -0.28 -8.29
C LEU A 93 10.34 -1.54 -8.50
N GLU A 94 9.75 -2.62 -9.01
CA GLU A 94 10.49 -3.86 -9.32
C GLU A 94 11.63 -3.64 -10.31
N ARG A 95 11.36 -2.93 -11.42
CA ARG A 95 12.38 -2.65 -12.43
C ARG A 95 13.54 -1.88 -11.83
N VAL A 96 13.28 -0.82 -11.06
CA VAL A 96 14.33 -0.01 -10.42
C VAL A 96 15.03 -0.78 -9.30
N LEU A 97 14.30 -1.56 -8.51
CA LEU A 97 14.86 -2.34 -7.41
C LEU A 97 15.89 -3.36 -7.89
N SER A 98 15.73 -3.90 -9.10
CA SER A 98 16.69 -4.82 -9.71
C SER A 98 18.10 -4.22 -9.93
N TRP A 99 18.24 -2.89 -9.91
CA TRP A 99 19.53 -2.19 -9.97
C TRP A 99 20.20 -2.04 -8.59
N PHE A 100 19.41 -2.08 -7.52
CA PHE A 100 19.88 -1.93 -6.14
C PHE A 100 20.05 -3.30 -5.45
N CYS A 101 19.25 -4.27 -5.86
CA CYS A 101 19.10 -5.56 -5.20
C CYS A 101 19.24 -6.70 -6.21
N PRO A 102 20.18 -7.64 -6.00
CA PRO A 102 20.32 -8.82 -6.84
C PRO A 102 19.03 -9.65 -6.90
N ARG A 103 18.53 -9.92 -8.12
CA ARG A 103 17.27 -10.67 -8.34
C ARG A 103 17.28 -12.09 -7.77
N ASN A 104 18.45 -12.69 -7.57
CA ASN A 104 18.60 -14.01 -6.97
C ASN A 104 18.33 -14.03 -5.45
N LEU A 105 18.36 -12.88 -4.77
CA LEU A 105 18.02 -12.75 -3.35
C LEU A 105 16.53 -12.48 -3.16
N LEU A 106 15.95 -11.70 -4.06
CA LEU A 106 14.51 -11.42 -4.10
C LEU A 106 13.74 -12.73 -4.33
N GLY A 107 13.11 -13.26 -3.28
CA GLY A 107 12.35 -14.51 -3.35
C GLY A 107 12.84 -15.64 -2.47
N LYS A 108 14.14 -15.70 -2.20
CA LYS A 108 14.76 -16.79 -1.44
C LYS A 108 14.74 -16.56 0.07
N VAL A 109 14.83 -15.30 0.47
CA VAL A 109 14.78 -14.91 1.88
C VAL A 109 13.60 -13.95 2.15
N PRO A 110 13.00 -13.99 3.35
CA PRO A 110 11.86 -13.14 3.68
C PRO A 110 12.19 -11.65 3.72
N LEU A 111 13.39 -11.31 4.22
CA LEU A 111 13.91 -9.94 4.33
C LEU A 111 15.20 -9.84 3.54
N VAL A 112 15.32 -8.82 2.68
CA VAL A 112 16.52 -8.57 1.88
C VAL A 112 16.99 -7.14 2.14
N GLU A 113 18.25 -6.98 2.54
CA GLU A 113 18.90 -5.68 2.61
C GLU A 113 19.91 -5.56 1.46
N CYS A 114 19.84 -4.45 0.72
CA CYS A 114 20.64 -4.27 -0.48
C CYS A 114 20.77 -2.79 -0.84
N SER A 115 22.01 -2.32 -0.95
CA SER A 115 22.34 -0.97 -1.41
C SER A 115 21.55 0.14 -0.70
N GLY A 116 21.37 0.02 0.62
CA GLY A 116 20.65 1.00 1.44
C GLY A 116 19.12 0.88 1.42
N ILE A 117 18.57 -0.17 0.80
CA ILE A 117 17.13 -0.48 0.78
C ILE A 117 16.87 -1.78 1.56
N THR A 118 15.78 -1.79 2.33
CA THR A 118 15.25 -3.00 2.97
C THR A 118 13.97 -3.44 2.28
N VAL A 119 13.94 -4.67 1.79
CA VAL A 119 12.75 -5.32 1.24
C VAL A 119 12.15 -6.20 2.33
N LEU A 120 11.06 -5.73 2.92
CA LEU A 120 10.33 -6.42 3.98
C LEU A 120 9.55 -7.63 3.43
N PRO A 121 9.29 -8.65 4.28
CA PRO A 121 8.39 -9.73 3.93
C PRO A 121 6.97 -9.19 3.74
N GLY A 122 6.18 -9.86 2.91
CA GLY A 122 4.81 -9.38 2.62
C GLY A 122 3.92 -9.32 3.85
N THR A 123 4.18 -10.12 4.88
CA THR A 123 3.48 -10.05 6.17
C THR A 123 3.64 -8.70 6.88
N ALA A 124 4.59 -7.84 6.50
CA ALA A 124 4.74 -6.50 7.09
C ALA A 124 3.55 -5.59 6.77
N PHE A 125 3.09 -5.55 5.51
CA PHE A 125 2.00 -4.65 5.06
C PHE A 125 0.82 -5.38 4.37
N TYR A 126 1.04 -6.63 3.95
CA TYR A 126 0.10 -7.50 3.23
C TYR A 126 -0.05 -8.86 3.95
N PRO A 127 -0.47 -8.89 5.23
CA PRO A 127 -0.68 -10.15 5.95
C PRO A 127 -1.78 -11.03 5.36
N ILE A 128 -2.64 -10.47 4.51
CA ILE A 128 -3.65 -11.17 3.73
C ILE A 128 -3.24 -11.07 2.26
N ASN A 129 -3.37 -12.15 1.50
CA ASN A 129 -3.13 -12.08 0.07
C ASN A 129 -4.25 -11.28 -0.61
N TYR A 130 -3.95 -10.47 -1.63
CA TYR A 130 -4.98 -9.72 -2.34
C TYR A 130 -6.06 -10.61 -2.95
N MET A 131 -5.76 -11.86 -3.33
CA MET A 131 -6.76 -12.83 -3.82
C MET A 131 -7.78 -13.23 -2.75
N GLU A 132 -7.46 -12.99 -1.48
CA GLU A 132 -8.27 -13.33 -0.31
C GLU A 132 -8.78 -12.08 0.42
N TRP A 133 -8.80 -10.93 -0.25
CA TRP A 133 -9.17 -9.62 0.31
C TRP A 133 -10.51 -9.66 1.07
N GLN A 134 -11.47 -10.49 0.64
CA GLN A 134 -12.79 -10.61 1.28
C GLN A 134 -12.69 -11.08 2.73
N LYS A 135 -11.64 -11.82 3.10
CA LYS A 135 -11.45 -12.35 4.46
C LYS A 135 -11.43 -11.23 5.50
N ALA A 136 -10.91 -10.05 5.16
CA ALA A 136 -10.88 -8.90 6.07
C ALA A 136 -12.29 -8.43 6.48
N PHE A 137 -13.28 -8.65 5.62
CA PHE A 137 -14.64 -8.12 5.76
C PHE A 137 -15.69 -9.14 6.20
N ARG A 138 -15.32 -10.43 6.32
CA ARG A 138 -16.21 -11.52 6.71
C ARG A 138 -15.94 -12.00 8.14
N ARG A 139 -17.00 -12.22 8.91
CA ARG A 139 -16.94 -12.58 10.33
C ARG A 139 -16.29 -13.93 10.59
N ASN A 140 -16.54 -14.93 9.74
CA ASN A 140 -15.98 -16.28 9.86
C ASN A 140 -14.44 -16.33 9.76
N HIS A 141 -13.80 -15.33 9.14
CA HIS A 141 -12.34 -15.27 8.98
C HIS A 141 -11.64 -14.36 10.00
N THR A 142 -12.39 -13.76 10.93
CA THR A 142 -11.88 -12.76 11.88
C THR A 142 -10.66 -13.25 12.65
N ALA A 143 -10.75 -14.44 13.26
CA ALA A 143 -9.64 -14.99 14.05
C ALA A 143 -8.39 -15.24 13.21
N SER A 144 -8.54 -15.74 11.97
CA SER A 144 -7.41 -15.96 11.08
C SER A 144 -6.76 -14.66 10.63
N VAL A 145 -7.55 -13.64 10.31
CA VAL A 145 -7.03 -12.34 9.85
C VAL A 145 -6.30 -11.63 10.98
N LEU A 146 -6.88 -11.57 12.18
CA LEU A 146 -6.23 -10.95 13.33
C LEU A 146 -4.92 -11.66 13.72
N ARG A 147 -4.89 -13.00 13.62
CA ARG A 147 -3.67 -13.79 13.85
C ARG A 147 -2.60 -13.46 12.80
N ALA A 148 -2.94 -13.45 11.52
CA ALA A 148 -2.00 -13.13 10.44
C ALA A 148 -1.46 -11.70 10.57
N ALA A 149 -2.28 -10.77 11.06
CA ALA A 149 -1.94 -9.37 11.21
C ALA A 149 -1.29 -9.00 12.56
N THR A 150 -1.07 -9.98 13.46
CA THR A 150 -0.58 -9.72 14.82
C THR A 150 0.77 -9.00 14.81
N ASP A 151 1.68 -9.43 13.92
CA ASP A 151 3.02 -8.85 13.84
C ASP A 151 3.18 -7.80 12.75
N SER A 152 2.15 -7.58 11.94
CA SER A 152 2.16 -6.65 10.82
C SER A 152 2.15 -5.19 11.26
N TYR A 153 2.77 -4.35 10.43
CA TYR A 153 2.68 -2.90 10.54
C TYR A 153 1.36 -2.37 9.99
N ALA A 154 0.82 -3.01 8.95
CA ALA A 154 -0.40 -2.58 8.31
C ALA A 154 -1.17 -3.73 7.64
N ILE A 155 -2.42 -3.44 7.25
CA ILE A 155 -3.23 -4.27 6.36
C ILE A 155 -3.68 -3.40 5.18
N HIS A 156 -3.29 -3.77 3.97
CA HIS A 156 -3.90 -3.20 2.75
C HIS A 156 -5.29 -3.79 2.51
N LEU A 157 -6.27 -2.97 2.13
CA LEU A 157 -7.67 -3.38 1.98
C LEU A 157 -8.13 -3.46 0.51
N TRP A 158 -7.26 -3.07 -0.43
CA TRP A 158 -7.48 -3.01 -1.87
C TRP A 158 -8.88 -2.48 -2.26
N ASN A 159 -9.11 -1.19 -2.09
CA ASN A 159 -10.39 -0.52 -2.38
C ASN A 159 -10.89 -0.76 -3.80
N SER A 160 -10.00 -0.98 -4.78
CA SER A 160 -10.37 -1.38 -6.13
C SER A 160 -11.25 -2.64 -6.18
N TYR A 161 -11.05 -3.58 -5.25
CA TYR A 161 -11.86 -4.78 -5.08
C TYR A 161 -12.93 -4.62 -4.00
N SER A 162 -12.61 -3.94 -2.89
CA SER A 162 -13.44 -3.94 -1.69
C SER A 162 -14.46 -2.81 -1.60
N ARG A 163 -14.43 -1.78 -2.46
CA ARG A 163 -15.26 -0.57 -2.37
C ARG A 163 -16.77 -0.81 -2.25
N THR A 164 -17.30 -1.88 -2.83
CA THR A 164 -18.75 -2.22 -2.79
C THR A 164 -19.06 -3.33 -1.80
N THR A 165 -18.07 -3.84 -1.06
CA THR A 165 -18.27 -4.96 -0.15
C THR A 165 -19.00 -4.51 1.12
N ALA A 166 -19.97 -5.31 1.54
CA ALA A 166 -20.61 -5.12 2.84
C ALA A 166 -19.65 -5.54 3.96
N VAL A 167 -19.47 -4.65 4.96
CA VAL A 167 -18.65 -4.95 6.13
C VAL A 167 -19.49 -5.72 7.15
N GLU A 168 -19.20 -6.99 7.37
CA GLU A 168 -19.92 -7.78 8.37
C GLU A 168 -19.56 -7.32 9.80
N ARG A 169 -20.57 -7.20 10.67
CA ARG A 169 -20.34 -6.84 12.07
C ARG A 169 -19.53 -7.92 12.77
N GLY A 170 -18.41 -7.51 13.37
CA GLY A 170 -17.46 -8.40 14.02
C GLY A 170 -16.46 -9.07 13.08
N SER A 171 -16.41 -8.69 11.79
CA SER A 171 -15.27 -8.99 10.91
C SER A 171 -13.98 -8.33 11.43
N ALA A 172 -12.81 -8.80 10.95
CA ALA A 172 -11.53 -8.22 11.34
C ALA A 172 -11.45 -6.72 11.03
N TYR A 173 -11.86 -6.28 9.85
CA TYR A 173 -11.92 -4.86 9.51
C TYR A 173 -12.86 -4.08 10.44
N ASP A 174 -14.05 -4.62 10.75
CA ASP A 174 -15.00 -3.96 11.65
C ASP A 174 -14.44 -3.79 13.08
N LEU A 175 -13.70 -4.77 13.59
CA LEU A 175 -13.05 -4.69 14.90
C LEU A 175 -11.86 -3.72 14.88
N LEU A 176 -10.98 -3.84 13.89
CA LEU A 176 -9.77 -3.03 13.78
C LEU A 176 -10.09 -1.55 13.55
N ARG A 177 -11.01 -1.20 12.62
CA ARG A 177 -11.38 0.20 12.37
C ARG A 177 -11.95 0.90 13.61
N LYS A 178 -12.70 0.17 14.44
CA LYS A 178 -13.27 0.70 15.69
C LYS A 178 -12.20 0.95 16.74
N LYS A 179 -11.20 0.08 16.81
CA LYS A 179 -10.07 0.17 17.74
C LYS A 179 -9.09 1.28 17.32
N LEU A 180 -8.71 1.32 16.05
CA LEU A 180 -7.62 2.16 15.53
C LEU A 180 -8.08 3.53 15.04
N CYS A 181 -9.33 3.65 14.57
CA CYS A 181 -9.88 4.89 14.04
C CYS A 181 -11.21 5.25 14.75
N PRO A 182 -11.20 5.48 16.08
CA PRO A 182 -12.43 5.64 16.87
C PRO A 182 -13.24 6.90 16.50
N ILE A 183 -12.59 7.95 16.00
CA ILE A 183 -13.28 9.18 15.54
C ILE A 183 -14.04 8.90 14.24
N THR A 184 -13.36 8.41 13.20
CA THR A 184 -13.96 8.02 11.91
C THR A 184 -15.09 7.00 12.10
N SER A 185 -14.89 6.04 13.00
CA SER A 185 -15.90 5.03 13.33
C SER A 185 -17.15 5.59 14.02
N ARG A 186 -17.04 6.71 14.75
CA ARG A 186 -18.20 7.39 15.35
C ARG A 186 -18.97 8.19 14.30
N LEU A 187 -18.27 8.91 13.44
CA LEU A 187 -18.89 9.72 12.37
C LEU A 187 -19.71 8.85 11.41
N THR A 188 -19.18 7.69 11.01
CA THR A 188 -19.87 6.76 10.09
C THR A 188 -21.14 6.13 10.68
N LYS A 189 -21.24 5.98 12.01
CA LYS A 189 -22.48 5.50 12.66
C LYS A 189 -23.59 6.55 12.64
N ASN A 190 -23.25 7.83 12.75
CA ASN A 190 -24.23 8.91 12.77
C ASN A 190 -24.82 9.18 11.38
N SER A 191 -24.03 9.03 10.31
CA SER A 191 -24.52 9.12 8.93
C SER A 191 -25.56 8.05 8.57
N GLY A 192 -25.49 6.88 9.21
CA GLY A 192 -26.48 5.80 9.02
C GLY A 192 -27.80 6.01 9.79
N ARG A 193 -27.84 6.89 10.78
CA ARG A 193 -29.08 7.23 11.53
C ARG A 193 -29.89 8.34 10.87
N ASN A 194 -29.24 9.25 10.14
CA ASN A 194 -29.94 10.34 9.45
C ASN A 194 -30.64 9.89 8.14
N ASN A 195 -30.40 8.67 7.66
CA ASN A 195 -31.11 8.10 6.50
C ASN A 195 -32.28 7.16 6.89
N SER A 196 -32.68 7.15 8.17
CA SER A 196 -33.77 6.30 8.69
C SER A 196 -34.97 7.09 9.23
N VAL A 197 -35.03 8.39 8.92
CA VAL A 197 -36.23 9.23 9.11
C VAL A 197 -36.58 9.71 7.69
N ASP A 198 -37.83 9.51 7.28
CA ASP A 198 -38.38 9.63 5.92
C ASP A 198 -38.21 8.39 5.00
N ARG A 199 -38.94 7.33 5.34
CA ARG A 199 -39.68 6.50 4.38
C ARG A 199 -41.07 6.18 4.92
#